data_AF-A0A7C3TWB1-F1
#
_entry.id   AF-A0A7C3TWB1-F1
#
_cell.length_a   1.000
_cell.length_b   1.000
_cell.length_c   1.000
_cell.angle_alpha   90.00
_cell.angle_beta   90.00
_cell.angle_gamma   90.00
#
_symmetry.space_group_name_H-M   'P 1'
#
loop_
_entity.id
_entity.type
_entity.pdbx_description
1 polymer ?
#
loop_
_entity_poly.entity_id
_entity_poly.type
_entity_poly.pdbx_seq_one_letter_code
_entity_poly.pdbx_strand_id
1 'polypeptide(L)'
;MAMAAKKIVPPQTVAVDRITVCHYPQAKNCEAEAVFRGLTAEIEKGKLPVTVEPAKCGCSGACQDGAYLSFPGWGVFYHKVKEGHVPTIIKETVLKGKTIFPLLRLNPLQSIRRDLIWDKTHRCFMVLDPNTCIPRVAEYLIKFHYDESCGKCTPCRLGIRRLAEVMEGVVQGRAQGDALKEMESLIRLMLDAPYCQFAGKVAQLILALFTYFKKEFEAHILEKTCPSGVCPLGK
;
A
#
# COMPACT_ATOMS: atom_id res chain seq x y z
N MET A 1 -27.93 -14.84 -15.11
CA MET A 1 -27.73 -14.91 -13.65
C MET A 1 -26.78 -13.80 -13.23
N ALA A 2 -27.26 -12.79 -12.52
CA ALA A 2 -26.40 -11.73 -11.99
C ALA A 2 -25.56 -12.29 -10.84
N MET A 3 -24.25 -12.50 -11.04
CA MET A 3 -23.36 -12.80 -9.93
C MET A 3 -23.23 -11.54 -9.09
N ALA A 4 -23.71 -11.61 -7.84
CA ALA A 4 -23.54 -10.57 -6.85
C ALA A 4 -22.06 -10.16 -6.81
N ALA A 5 -21.79 -8.87 -6.98
CA ALA A 5 -20.45 -8.32 -6.84
C ALA A 5 -19.86 -8.80 -5.52
N LYS A 6 -18.89 -9.72 -5.57
CA LYS A 6 -18.14 -10.12 -4.39
C LYS A 6 -17.50 -8.84 -3.87
N LYS A 7 -18.02 -8.31 -2.75
CA LYS A 7 -17.38 -7.22 -2.02
C LYS A 7 -15.91 -7.59 -1.88
N ILE A 8 -15.03 -6.75 -2.39
CA ILE A 8 -13.59 -6.86 -2.13
C ILE A 8 -13.46 -6.68 -0.62
N VAL A 9 -13.31 -7.80 0.08
CA VAL A 9 -13.06 -7.80 1.52
C VAL A 9 -11.60 -7.39 1.68
N PRO A 10 -11.29 -6.35 2.48
CA PRO A 10 -9.91 -5.99 2.79
C PRO A 10 -9.14 -7.24 3.25
N PRO A 11 -7.81 -7.32 2.99
CA PRO A 11 -7.00 -8.41 3.52
C PRO A 11 -7.35 -8.59 5.00
N GLN A 12 -7.68 -9.83 5.38
CA GLN A 12 -8.14 -10.17 6.72
C GLN A 12 -7.18 -9.53 7.72
N THR A 13 -7.72 -8.78 8.69
CA THR A 13 -6.97 -8.18 9.78
C THR A 13 -6.12 -9.27 10.41
N VAL A 14 -4.81 -9.23 10.16
CA VAL A 14 -3.87 -10.12 10.84
C VAL A 14 -3.99 -9.75 12.31
N ALA A 15 -4.49 -10.68 13.12
CA ALA A 15 -4.67 -10.47 14.53
C ALA A 15 -3.28 -10.17 15.12
N VAL A 16 -3.14 -8.98 15.71
CA VAL A 16 -1.93 -8.63 16.44
C VAL A 16 -1.98 -9.42 17.74
N ASP A 17 -1.19 -10.48 17.83
CA ASP A 17 -1.10 -11.37 18.99
C ASP A 17 0.03 -10.95 19.94
N ARG A 18 1.11 -10.43 19.37
CA ARG A 18 2.32 -10.06 20.09
C ARG A 18 2.93 -8.77 19.58
N ILE A 19 3.37 -7.95 20.51
CA ILE A 19 4.12 -6.72 20.30
C ILE A 19 5.46 -6.89 21.01
N THR A 20 6.55 -6.50 20.35
CA THR A 20 7.86 -6.43 20.99
C THR A 20 8.39 -5.01 20.95
N VAL A 21 8.91 -4.53 22.08
CA VAL A 21 9.51 -3.19 22.19
C VAL A 21 10.97 -3.37 22.54
N CYS A 22 11.89 -2.60 21.94
CA CYS A 22 13.26 -2.59 22.45
C CYS A 22 13.28 -2.23 23.93
N HIS A 23 14.04 -2.96 24.74
CA HIS A 23 14.08 -2.72 26.17
C HIS A 23 15.49 -2.94 26.69
N TYR A 24 15.98 -1.97 27.46
CA TYR A 24 17.27 -2.03 28.12
C TYR A 24 17.14 -1.37 29.51
N PRO A 25 17.10 -2.15 30.60
CA PRO A 25 16.83 -1.64 31.95
C PRO A 25 17.78 -0.54 32.43
N GLN A 26 19.00 -0.49 31.90
CA GLN A 26 20.06 0.46 32.32
C GLN A 26 20.14 1.69 31.40
N ALA A 27 19.19 1.87 30.49
CA ALA A 27 19.16 3.03 29.60
C ALA A 27 18.88 4.31 30.40
N LYS A 28 19.69 5.35 30.19
CA LYS A 28 19.53 6.64 30.89
C LYS A 28 18.66 7.63 30.14
N ASN A 29 18.76 7.64 28.80
CA ASN A 29 18.15 8.67 27.95
C ASN A 29 17.24 8.09 26.85
N CYS A 30 16.70 6.89 27.07
CA CYS A 30 15.90 6.18 26.06
C CYS A 30 14.43 6.14 26.47
N GLU A 31 13.54 6.63 25.59
CA GLU A 31 12.08 6.62 25.79
C GLU A 31 11.45 5.22 25.68
N ALA A 32 12.24 4.18 25.41
CA ALA A 32 11.72 2.85 25.16
C ALA A 32 11.01 2.22 26.37
N GLU A 33 11.46 2.53 27.57
CA GLU A 33 10.80 2.08 28.80
C GLU A 33 9.41 2.73 28.98
N ALA A 34 9.29 4.02 28.67
CA ALA A 34 8.03 4.73 28.73
C ALA A 34 7.04 4.17 27.71
N VAL A 35 7.50 3.89 26.48
CA VAL A 35 6.69 3.23 25.44
C VAL A 35 6.25 1.83 25.86
N PHE A 36 7.16 1.02 26.43
CA PHE A 36 6.84 -0.33 26.91
C PHE A 36 5.75 -0.30 27.98
N ARG A 37 5.92 0.54 29.02
CA ARG A 37 4.94 0.70 30.09
C ARG A 37 3.59 1.23 29.59
N GLY A 38 3.61 2.24 28.71
CA GLY A 38 2.40 2.82 28.14
C GLY A 38 1.60 1.80 27.34
N LEU A 39 2.28 0.98 26.52
CA LEU A 39 1.62 -0.09 25.76
C LEU A 39 1.01 -1.14 26.67
N THR A 40 1.76 -1.62 27.67
CA THR A 40 1.27 -2.60 28.64
C THR A 40 0.04 -2.08 29.39
N ALA A 41 0.09 -0.83 29.88
CA ALA A 41 -1.02 -0.22 30.61
C ALA A 41 -2.30 -0.10 29.76
N GLU A 42 -2.18 0.36 28.50
CA GLU A 42 -3.34 0.49 27.60
C GLU A 42 -3.92 -0.88 27.18
N ILE A 43 -3.07 -1.89 27.02
CA ILE A 43 -3.50 -3.26 26.69
C ILE A 43 -4.22 -3.92 27.87
N GLU A 44 -3.70 -3.79 29.08
CA GLU A 44 -4.34 -4.29 30.30
C GLU A 44 -5.68 -3.60 30.56
N LYS A 45 -5.71 -2.27 30.41
CA LYS A 45 -6.92 -1.46 30.54
C LYS A 45 -7.98 -1.85 29.50
N GLY A 46 -7.57 -2.10 28.27
CA GLY A 46 -8.44 -2.53 27.18
C GLY A 46 -8.80 -4.02 27.20
N LYS A 47 -8.20 -4.83 28.08
CA LYS A 47 -8.28 -6.31 28.08
C LYS A 47 -8.04 -6.91 26.69
N LEU A 48 -7.08 -6.34 25.96
CA LEU A 48 -6.80 -6.77 24.58
C LEU A 48 -6.02 -8.10 24.61
N PRO A 49 -6.30 -9.04 23.69
CA PRO A 49 -5.64 -10.35 23.63
C PRO A 49 -4.24 -10.23 22.98
N VAL A 50 -3.41 -9.31 23.47
CA VAL A 50 -2.10 -8.96 22.90
C VAL A 50 -1.06 -8.97 24.01
N THR A 51 0.08 -9.60 23.78
CA THR A 51 1.20 -9.58 24.74
C THR A 51 2.26 -8.56 24.33
N VAL A 52 2.81 -7.82 25.31
CA VAL A 52 3.95 -6.93 25.11
C VAL A 52 5.18 -7.57 25.72
N GLU A 53 6.20 -7.79 24.91
CA GLU A 53 7.45 -8.43 25.32
C GLU A 53 8.66 -7.54 25.04
N PRO A 54 9.72 -7.62 25.85
CA PRO A 54 10.98 -6.97 25.51
C PRO A 54 11.60 -7.65 24.28
N ALA A 55 11.91 -6.87 23.25
CA ALA A 55 12.68 -7.32 22.11
C ALA A 55 14.13 -7.60 22.55
N LYS A 56 14.70 -8.70 22.06
CA LYS A 56 16.12 -9.04 22.28
C LYS A 56 17.00 -8.12 21.45
N CYS A 57 17.27 -6.93 21.97
CA CYS A 57 18.14 -5.95 21.33
C CYS A 57 19.43 -5.78 22.14
N GLY A 58 20.59 -5.96 21.52
CA GLY A 58 21.86 -5.52 22.08
C GLY A 58 21.98 -4.00 21.92
N CYS A 59 21.92 -3.24 23.02
CA CYS A 59 21.94 -1.78 23.00
C CYS A 59 22.80 -1.23 24.14
N SER A 60 23.41 -0.07 23.93
CA SER A 60 24.17 0.68 24.94
C SER A 60 23.32 1.64 25.79
N GLY A 61 22.02 1.76 25.49
CA GLY A 61 21.08 2.58 26.26
C GLY A 61 21.17 4.11 26.05
N ALA A 62 21.92 4.56 25.03
CA ALA A 62 22.14 5.98 24.72
C ALA A 62 21.28 6.53 23.56
N CYS A 63 20.36 5.73 23.01
CA CYS A 63 19.55 6.09 21.85
C CYS A 63 18.54 7.21 22.15
N GLN A 64 18.54 8.27 21.34
CA GLN A 64 17.63 9.43 21.43
C GLN A 64 16.55 9.44 20.33
N ASP A 65 16.60 8.49 19.38
CA ASP A 65 15.71 8.47 18.22
C ASP A 65 14.29 7.99 18.54
N GLY A 66 14.08 7.36 19.71
CA GLY A 66 12.84 6.72 20.11
C GLY A 66 12.92 5.19 20.05
N ALA A 67 11.86 4.53 20.50
CA ALA A 67 11.78 3.09 20.62
C ALA A 67 11.60 2.39 19.26
N TYR A 68 12.13 1.18 19.15
CA TYR A 68 11.74 0.21 18.15
C TYR A 68 10.57 -0.61 18.64
N LEU A 69 9.59 -0.80 17.77
CA LEU A 69 8.40 -1.60 18.04
C LEU A 69 8.20 -2.57 16.89
N SER A 70 8.02 -3.85 17.15
CA SER A 70 7.71 -4.83 16.12
C SER A 70 6.46 -5.62 16.44
N PHE A 71 5.79 -6.06 15.38
CA PHE A 71 4.62 -6.93 15.42
C PHE A 71 5.00 -8.26 14.75
N PRO A 72 5.62 -9.22 15.47
CA PRO A 72 6.23 -10.39 14.85
C PRO A 72 5.24 -11.24 14.04
N GLY A 73 4.00 -11.42 14.52
CA GLY A 73 2.95 -12.15 13.80
C GLY A 73 2.49 -11.46 12.51
N TRP A 74 2.73 -10.15 12.39
CA TRP A 74 2.34 -9.34 11.24
C TRP A 74 3.51 -8.95 10.31
N GLY A 75 4.75 -9.09 10.77
CA GLY A 75 5.94 -8.69 9.99
C GLY A 75 6.13 -7.17 9.87
N VAL A 76 5.44 -6.38 10.68
CA VAL A 76 5.52 -4.91 10.67
C VAL A 76 6.54 -4.43 11.71
N PHE A 77 7.35 -3.44 11.32
CA PHE A 77 8.35 -2.82 12.17
C PHE A 77 8.16 -1.30 12.20
N TYR A 78 8.03 -0.73 13.39
CA TYR A 78 8.01 0.70 13.63
C TYR A 78 9.32 1.17 14.25
N HIS A 79 9.75 2.35 13.84
CA HIS A 79 10.95 3.02 14.34
C HIS A 79 10.58 4.43 14.82
N LYS A 80 11.41 4.97 15.73
CA LYS A 80 11.26 6.30 16.31
C LYS A 80 9.93 6.48 17.06
N VAL A 81 9.48 5.40 17.71
CA VAL A 81 8.25 5.42 18.50
C VAL A 81 8.51 6.17 19.81
N LYS A 82 7.69 7.17 20.10
CA LYS A 82 7.72 7.94 21.34
C LYS A 82 6.50 7.60 22.18
N GLU A 83 6.54 7.92 23.46
CA GLU A 83 5.42 7.67 24.39
C GLU A 83 4.09 8.24 23.86
N GLY A 84 4.11 9.46 23.30
CA GLY A 84 2.93 10.11 22.72
C GLY A 84 2.29 9.37 21.54
N HIS A 85 2.99 8.42 20.90
CA HIS A 85 2.43 7.61 19.81
C HIS A 85 1.61 6.41 20.29
N VAL A 86 1.75 6.02 21.57
CA VAL A 86 1.11 4.82 22.13
C VAL A 86 -0.41 4.78 21.90
N PRO A 87 -1.19 5.85 22.22
CA PRO A 87 -2.64 5.82 22.02
C PRO A 87 -3.04 5.62 20.55
N THR A 88 -2.30 6.23 19.63
CA THR A 88 -2.53 6.09 18.18
C THR A 88 -2.21 4.69 17.70
N ILE A 89 -1.13 4.08 18.21
CA ILE A 89 -0.75 2.70 17.88
C ILE A 89 -1.82 1.72 18.35
N ILE A 90 -2.33 1.86 19.57
CA ILE A 90 -3.42 1.00 20.05
C ILE A 90 -4.66 1.18 19.18
N LYS A 91 -5.08 2.42 18.93
CA LYS A 91 -6.32 2.72 18.21
C LYS A 91 -6.28 2.31 16.74
N GLU A 92 -5.22 2.64 16.01
CA GLU A 92 -5.14 2.41 14.57
C GLU A 92 -4.51 1.05 14.26
N THR A 93 -3.43 0.68 14.93
CA THR A 93 -2.72 -0.57 14.63
C THR A 93 -3.34 -1.77 15.33
N VAL A 94 -3.46 -1.75 16.66
CA VAL A 94 -3.92 -2.93 17.40
C VAL A 94 -5.40 -3.21 17.17
N LEU A 95 -6.26 -2.19 17.24
CA LEU A 95 -7.72 -2.37 17.13
C LEU A 95 -8.22 -2.45 15.68
N LYS A 96 -7.64 -1.67 14.75
CA LYS A 96 -8.12 -1.57 13.37
C LYS A 96 -7.25 -2.30 12.35
N GLY A 97 -6.10 -2.85 12.76
CA GLY A 97 -5.15 -3.51 11.86
C GLY A 97 -4.54 -2.58 10.81
N LYS A 98 -4.43 -1.27 11.10
CA LYS A 98 -3.87 -0.28 10.16
C LYS A 98 -2.41 0.04 10.48
N THR A 99 -1.61 0.19 9.43
CA THR A 99 -0.23 0.65 9.56
C THR A 99 -0.17 2.17 9.72
N ILE A 100 0.73 2.64 10.56
CA ILE A 100 1.02 4.06 10.74
C ILE A 100 2.27 4.39 9.91
N PHE A 101 2.05 4.85 8.68
CA PHE A 101 3.14 5.10 7.72
C PHE A 101 4.30 5.95 8.25
N PRO A 102 4.08 7.05 9.01
CA PRO A 102 5.19 7.84 9.55
C PRO A 102 6.13 7.08 10.48
N LEU A 103 5.65 6.01 11.13
CA LEU A 103 6.43 5.18 12.03
C LEU A 103 6.97 3.92 11.33
N LEU A 104 6.41 3.56 10.18
CA LEU A 104 6.73 2.35 9.45
C LEU A 104 8.17 2.37 8.93
N ARG A 105 8.97 1.40 9.36
CA ARG A 105 10.32 1.18 8.86
C ARG A 105 10.35 -0.08 8.02
N LEU A 106 10.70 0.10 6.75
CA LEU A 106 10.68 -0.95 5.75
C LEU A 106 12.06 -1.59 5.62
N ASN A 107 12.09 -2.88 5.34
CA ASN A 107 13.31 -3.64 5.18
C ASN A 107 14.04 -3.21 3.88
N PRO A 108 15.30 -2.75 3.96
CA PRO A 108 16.05 -2.31 2.78
C PRO A 108 16.38 -3.44 1.78
N LEU A 109 16.31 -4.71 2.18
CA LEU A 109 16.48 -5.85 1.25
C LEU A 109 15.24 -6.10 0.37
N GLN A 110 14.19 -5.30 0.52
CA GLN A 110 12.93 -5.47 -0.20
C GLN A 110 12.61 -4.28 -1.15
N SER A 111 13.07 -3.06 -0.87
CA SER A 111 12.75 -1.85 -1.67
C SER A 111 13.92 -1.40 -2.57
N ILE A 112 13.60 -1.12 -3.84
CA ILE A 112 14.58 -0.74 -4.89
C ILE A 112 14.58 0.79 -5.16
N ARG A 113 13.53 1.54 -4.74
CA ARG A 113 13.48 3.01 -4.84
C ARG A 113 12.85 3.69 -3.62
N ARG A 114 13.21 4.95 -3.34
CA ARG A 114 12.71 5.73 -2.18
C ARG A 114 11.23 6.13 -2.30
N ASP A 115 10.73 6.26 -3.52
CA ASP A 115 9.35 6.59 -3.89
C ASP A 115 8.50 5.34 -4.20
N LEU A 116 9.08 4.15 -4.11
CA LEU A 116 8.40 2.90 -4.43
C LEU A 116 8.97 1.75 -3.61
N ILE A 117 8.24 1.41 -2.56
CA ILE A 117 8.56 0.28 -1.69
C ILE A 117 7.95 -0.99 -2.29
N TRP A 118 8.72 -2.07 -2.33
CA TRP A 118 8.31 -3.37 -2.86
C TRP A 118 8.48 -4.39 -1.73
N ASP A 119 7.45 -5.18 -1.42
CA ASP A 119 7.55 -6.27 -0.45
C ASP A 119 7.29 -7.60 -1.18
N LYS A 120 8.35 -8.40 -1.34
CA LYS A 120 8.30 -9.71 -2.00
C LYS A 120 7.53 -10.75 -1.18
N THR A 121 7.28 -10.52 0.10
CA THR A 121 6.78 -11.54 1.04
C THR A 121 5.27 -11.42 1.31
N HIS A 122 4.70 -10.21 1.35
CA HIS A 122 3.32 -10.00 1.84
C HIS A 122 2.30 -9.50 0.81
N ARG A 123 2.53 -9.74 -0.48
CA ARG A 123 1.57 -9.45 -1.58
C ARG A 123 1.26 -7.94 -1.75
N CYS A 124 2.33 -7.16 -1.90
CA CYS A 124 2.40 -5.81 -2.47
C CYS A 124 1.82 -4.65 -1.62
N PHE A 125 2.70 -3.77 -1.15
CA PHE A 125 2.37 -2.44 -0.63
C PHE A 125 3.10 -1.40 -1.47
N MET A 126 2.35 -0.48 -2.07
CA MET A 126 2.88 0.63 -2.86
C MET A 126 2.67 1.92 -2.07
N VAL A 127 3.77 2.61 -1.74
CA VAL A 127 3.74 3.96 -1.16
C VAL A 127 4.19 4.91 -2.24
N LEU A 128 3.38 5.93 -2.52
CA LEU A 128 3.63 6.94 -3.55
C LEU A 128 3.69 8.31 -2.87
N ASP A 129 4.61 9.17 -3.32
CA ASP A 129 4.67 10.55 -2.87
C ASP A 129 3.41 11.31 -3.32
N PRO A 130 2.86 12.26 -2.52
CA PRO A 130 1.71 13.06 -2.94
C PRO A 130 1.88 13.81 -4.26
N ASN A 131 3.11 14.08 -4.68
CA ASN A 131 3.42 14.72 -5.98
C ASN A 131 3.53 13.71 -7.14
N THR A 132 3.11 12.45 -6.93
CA THR A 132 3.12 11.42 -7.97
C THR A 132 1.79 11.43 -8.73
N CYS A 133 1.83 11.49 -10.05
CA CYS A 133 0.65 11.37 -10.89
C CYS A 133 0.16 9.92 -10.96
N ILE A 134 -1.04 9.64 -10.45
CA ILE A 134 -1.59 8.28 -10.41
C ILE A 134 -1.90 7.73 -11.81
N PRO A 135 -2.47 8.48 -12.77
CA PRO A 135 -2.60 8.02 -14.15
C PRO A 135 -1.28 7.56 -14.77
N ARG A 136 -0.17 8.22 -14.46
CA ARG A 136 1.16 7.80 -14.96
C ARG A 136 1.67 6.52 -14.29
N VAL A 137 1.40 6.34 -13.01
CA VAL A 137 1.68 5.08 -12.31
C VAL A 137 0.86 3.93 -12.92
N ALA A 138 -0.42 4.17 -13.21
CA ALA A 138 -1.27 3.17 -13.86
C ALA A 138 -0.74 2.80 -15.25
N GLU A 139 -0.35 3.77 -16.08
CA GLU A 139 0.27 3.54 -17.39
C GLU A 139 1.52 2.66 -17.28
N TYR A 140 2.43 3.00 -16.36
CA TYR A 140 3.64 2.23 -16.11
C TYR A 140 3.34 0.78 -15.72
N LEU A 141 2.41 0.58 -14.78
CA LEU A 141 2.03 -0.77 -14.33
C LEU A 141 1.40 -1.58 -15.46
N ILE A 142 0.54 -0.96 -16.27
CA ILE A 142 -0.08 -1.63 -17.42
C ILE A 142 0.98 -2.05 -18.44
N LYS A 143 1.91 -1.16 -18.79
CA LYS A 143 3.00 -1.45 -19.75
C LYS A 143 3.89 -2.58 -19.25
N PHE A 144 4.29 -2.55 -17.98
CA PHE A 144 5.07 -3.63 -17.36
C PHE A 144 4.36 -4.99 -17.50
N HIS A 145 3.06 -5.05 -17.17
CA HIS A 145 2.32 -6.31 -17.24
C HIS A 145 1.97 -6.73 -18.68
N TYR A 146 1.93 -5.80 -19.63
CA TYR A 146 1.78 -6.11 -21.04
C TYR A 146 2.98 -6.94 -21.53
N ASP A 147 4.19 -6.56 -21.18
CA ASP A 147 5.43 -7.28 -21.56
C ASP A 147 5.54 -8.66 -20.88
N GLU A 148 5.00 -8.81 -19.68
CA GLU A 148 4.98 -10.08 -18.93
C GLU A 148 3.86 -11.05 -19.35
N SER A 149 2.94 -10.61 -20.22
CA SER A 149 1.82 -11.42 -20.65
C SER A 149 2.28 -12.58 -21.55
N CYS A 150 1.99 -13.82 -21.16
CA CYS A 150 2.24 -14.99 -22.01
C CYS A 150 1.37 -15.05 -23.29
N GLY A 151 0.37 -14.17 -23.44
CA GLY A 151 -0.43 -14.05 -24.65
C GLY A 151 -1.45 -15.17 -24.93
N LYS A 152 -1.66 -16.13 -24.02
CA LYS A 152 -2.52 -17.32 -24.26
C LYS A 152 -3.99 -16.99 -24.45
N CYS A 153 -4.57 -16.10 -23.65
CA CYS A 153 -6.00 -15.77 -23.71
C CYS A 153 -6.24 -14.36 -24.26
N THR A 154 -7.25 -14.21 -25.10
CA THR A 154 -7.67 -12.95 -25.72
C THR A 154 -7.87 -11.80 -24.73
N PRO A 155 -8.61 -11.95 -23.61
CA PRO A 155 -8.81 -10.84 -22.67
C PRO A 155 -7.50 -10.36 -22.05
N CYS A 156 -6.53 -11.25 -21.81
CA CYS A 156 -5.20 -10.85 -21.36
C CYS A 156 -4.40 -10.20 -22.50
N ARG A 157 -4.22 -10.91 -23.63
CA ARG A 157 -3.33 -10.51 -24.73
C ARG A 157 -3.76 -9.18 -25.38
N LEU A 158 -5.04 -9.05 -25.68
CA LEU A 158 -5.58 -7.87 -26.37
C LEU A 158 -6.08 -6.83 -25.37
N GLY A 159 -6.68 -7.26 -24.24
CA GLY A 159 -7.22 -6.33 -23.25
C GLY A 159 -6.13 -5.46 -22.62
N ILE A 160 -5.02 -6.07 -22.19
CA ILE A 160 -3.93 -5.31 -21.56
C ILE A 160 -3.20 -4.40 -22.54
N ARG A 161 -3.05 -4.84 -23.80
CA ARG A 161 -2.51 -4.03 -24.89
C ARG A 161 -3.37 -2.80 -25.11
N ARG A 162 -4.69 -2.99 -25.22
CA ARG A 162 -5.61 -1.89 -25.45
C ARG A 162 -5.65 -0.92 -24.27
N LEU A 163 -5.60 -1.43 -23.04
CA LEU A 163 -5.44 -0.59 -21.85
C LEU A 163 -4.16 0.25 -21.91
N ALA A 164 -3.04 -0.32 -22.36
CA ALA A 164 -1.78 0.41 -22.51
C ALA A 164 -1.90 1.55 -23.52
N GLU A 165 -2.51 1.28 -24.68
CA GLU A 165 -2.75 2.27 -25.74
C GLU A 165 -3.65 3.42 -25.26
N VAL A 166 -4.74 3.10 -24.56
CA VAL A 166 -5.65 4.11 -24.01
C VAL A 166 -4.96 4.94 -22.94
N MET A 167 -4.24 4.30 -22.00
CA MET A 167 -3.53 5.00 -20.92
C MET A 167 -2.40 5.89 -21.42
N GLU A 168 -1.69 5.48 -22.46
CA GLU A 168 -0.72 6.34 -23.13
C GLU A 168 -1.40 7.58 -23.72
N GLY A 169 -2.58 7.42 -24.33
CA GLY A 169 -3.42 8.52 -24.75
C GLY A 169 -3.83 9.44 -23.59
N VAL A 170 -4.16 8.88 -22.42
CA VAL A 170 -4.54 9.65 -21.21
C VAL A 170 -3.36 10.51 -20.74
N VAL A 171 -2.18 9.91 -20.57
CA VAL A 171 -0.99 10.59 -20.06
C VAL A 171 -0.43 11.64 -21.04
N GLN A 172 -0.63 11.44 -22.34
CA GLN A 172 -0.22 12.39 -23.39
C GLN A 172 -1.33 13.38 -23.79
N GLY A 173 -2.52 13.30 -23.18
CA GLY A 173 -3.62 14.23 -23.43
C GLY A 173 -4.42 13.94 -24.70
N ARG A 174 -4.10 12.86 -25.41
CA ARG A 174 -4.74 12.40 -26.64
C ARG A 174 -5.97 11.53 -26.41
N ALA A 175 -6.30 11.19 -25.17
CA ALA A 175 -7.46 10.36 -24.84
C ALA A 175 -8.79 11.03 -25.25
N GLN A 176 -9.73 10.22 -25.72
CA GLN A 176 -11.10 10.64 -26.02
C GLN A 176 -11.94 10.73 -24.74
N GLY A 177 -13.06 11.48 -24.78
CA GLY A 177 -13.91 11.71 -23.61
C GLY A 177 -14.58 10.44 -23.05
N ASP A 178 -14.65 9.37 -23.83
CA ASP A 178 -15.18 8.06 -23.45
C ASP A 178 -14.11 7.08 -22.95
N ALA A 179 -12.84 7.49 -22.89
CA ALA A 179 -11.73 6.63 -22.48
C ALA A 179 -11.97 5.96 -21.11
N LEU A 180 -12.62 6.63 -20.16
CA LEU A 180 -13.02 6.02 -18.88
C LEU A 180 -13.91 4.79 -19.06
N LYS A 181 -14.93 4.89 -19.92
CA LYS A 181 -15.86 3.79 -20.19
C LYS A 181 -15.18 2.64 -20.93
N GLU A 182 -14.28 2.98 -21.86
CA GLU A 182 -13.48 1.98 -22.56
C GLU A 182 -12.58 1.21 -21.58
N MET A 183 -11.86 1.92 -20.72
CA MET A 183 -10.98 1.31 -19.71
C MET A 183 -11.77 0.44 -18.73
N GLU A 184 -12.91 0.90 -18.22
CA GLU A 184 -13.79 0.09 -17.35
C GLU A 184 -14.26 -1.20 -18.04
N SER A 185 -14.64 -1.12 -19.31
CA SER A 185 -15.06 -2.29 -20.10
C SER A 185 -13.92 -3.31 -20.25
N LEU A 186 -12.70 -2.85 -20.55
CA LEU A 186 -11.53 -3.71 -20.69
C LEU A 186 -11.12 -4.36 -19.36
N ILE A 187 -11.13 -3.59 -18.27
CA ILE A 187 -10.83 -4.08 -16.92
C ILE A 187 -11.82 -5.19 -16.53
N ARG A 188 -13.12 -4.99 -16.77
CA ARG A 188 -14.14 -6.01 -16.49
C ARG A 188 -13.93 -7.27 -17.31
N LEU A 189 -13.64 -7.13 -18.60
CA LEU A 189 -13.34 -8.28 -19.46
C LEU A 189 -12.14 -9.10 -18.94
N MET A 190 -11.09 -8.42 -18.45
CA MET A 190 -9.92 -9.06 -17.86
C MET A 190 -10.19 -9.70 -16.48
N LEU A 191 -11.20 -9.24 -15.75
CA LEU A 191 -11.65 -9.84 -14.48
C LEU A 191 -12.49 -11.10 -14.71
N ASP A 192 -13.41 -11.05 -15.67
CA ASP A 192 -14.48 -12.04 -15.79
C ASP A 192 -14.09 -13.27 -16.62
N ALA A 193 -13.23 -13.09 -17.64
CA ALA A 193 -12.91 -14.13 -18.60
C ALA A 193 -11.42 -14.53 -18.73
N PRO A 194 -10.53 -14.33 -17.74
CA PRO A 194 -9.13 -14.67 -17.94
C PRO A 194 -8.89 -16.18 -17.82
N TYR A 195 -8.09 -16.74 -18.73
CA TYR A 195 -7.70 -18.16 -18.66
C TYR A 195 -6.88 -18.50 -17.40
N CYS A 196 -6.01 -17.58 -16.97
CA CYS A 196 -5.24 -17.70 -15.72
C CYS A 196 -5.40 -16.43 -14.89
N GLN A 197 -5.01 -16.48 -13.62
CA GLN A 197 -5.19 -15.37 -12.68
C GLN A 197 -4.31 -14.14 -12.93
N PHE A 198 -3.42 -14.17 -13.94
CA PHE A 198 -2.56 -13.03 -14.26
C PHE A 198 -3.37 -11.78 -14.64
N ALA A 199 -4.21 -11.88 -15.68
CA ALA A 199 -5.03 -10.75 -16.13
C ALA A 199 -6.02 -10.27 -15.05
N GLY A 200 -6.62 -11.19 -14.29
CA GLY A 200 -7.50 -10.84 -13.17
C GLY A 200 -6.79 -10.02 -12.10
N LYS A 201 -5.55 -10.39 -11.71
CA LYS A 201 -4.76 -9.63 -10.73
C LYS A 201 -4.37 -8.26 -11.24
N VAL A 202 -3.95 -8.15 -12.50
CA VAL A 202 -3.61 -6.88 -13.13
C VAL A 202 -4.84 -5.96 -13.18
N ALA A 203 -5.98 -6.49 -13.59
CA ALA A 203 -7.23 -5.73 -13.64
C ALA A 203 -7.68 -5.25 -12.27
N GLN A 204 -7.52 -6.06 -11.21
CA GLN A 204 -7.83 -5.64 -9.82
C GLN A 204 -6.97 -4.46 -9.37
N LEU A 205 -5.67 -4.49 -9.68
CA LEU A 205 -4.73 -3.42 -9.34
C LEU A 205 -5.14 -2.11 -10.03
N ILE A 206 -5.41 -2.18 -11.34
CA ILE A 206 -5.80 -1.01 -12.14
C ILE A 206 -7.16 -0.49 -11.66
N LEU A 207 -8.14 -1.37 -11.45
CA LEU A 207 -9.47 -1.00 -10.96
C LEU A 207 -9.39 -0.22 -9.64
N ALA A 208 -8.49 -0.62 -8.72
CA ALA A 208 -8.28 0.11 -7.48
C ALA A 208 -7.78 1.53 -7.73
N LEU A 209 -6.77 1.72 -8.58
CA LEU A 209 -6.26 3.05 -8.94
C LEU A 209 -7.37 3.92 -9.54
N PHE A 210 -8.15 3.38 -10.47
CA PHE A 210 -9.27 4.08 -11.10
C PHE A 210 -10.37 4.44 -10.11
N THR A 211 -10.69 3.55 -9.18
CA THR A 211 -11.78 3.76 -8.22
C THR A 211 -11.42 4.82 -7.18
N TYR A 212 -10.22 4.74 -6.60
CA TYR A 212 -9.82 5.63 -5.52
C TYR A 212 -9.28 6.98 -6.00
N PHE A 213 -8.71 7.03 -7.21
CA PHE A 213 -8.11 8.25 -7.77
C PHE A 213 -8.84 8.75 -9.02
N LYS A 214 -10.13 8.41 -9.16
CA LYS A 214 -10.96 8.74 -10.34
C LYS A 214 -10.83 10.19 -10.80
N LYS A 215 -10.79 11.13 -9.85
CA LYS A 215 -10.66 12.57 -10.13
C LYS A 215 -9.39 12.92 -10.90
N GLU A 216 -8.28 12.25 -10.63
CA GLU A 216 -7.02 12.49 -11.37
C GLU A 216 -7.11 12.00 -12.81
N PHE A 217 -7.81 10.88 -13.05
CA PHE A 217 -8.07 10.38 -14.40
C PHE A 217 -9.04 11.31 -15.15
N GLU A 218 -10.09 11.78 -14.49
CA GLU A 218 -11.03 12.76 -15.04
C GLU A 218 -10.31 14.07 -15.43
N ALA A 219 -9.39 14.56 -14.59
CA ALA A 219 -8.57 15.74 -14.92
C ALA A 219 -7.71 15.52 -16.18
N HIS A 220 -7.05 14.35 -16.32
CA HIS A 220 -6.26 14.05 -17.52
C HIS A 220 -7.13 13.92 -18.78
N ILE A 221 -8.33 13.36 -18.66
CA ILE A 221 -9.18 13.01 -19.80
C ILE A 221 -10.02 14.20 -20.25
N LEU A 222 -10.70 14.86 -19.32
CA LEU A 222 -11.68 15.91 -19.58
C LEU A 222 -11.02 17.30 -19.59
N GLU A 223 -10.20 17.59 -18.58
CA GLU A 223 -9.60 18.92 -18.41
C GLU A 223 -8.26 19.05 -19.14
N LYS A 224 -7.65 17.93 -19.54
CA LYS A 224 -6.32 17.88 -20.17
C LYS A 224 -5.24 18.49 -19.28
N THR A 225 -5.36 18.31 -17.97
CA THR A 225 -4.43 18.81 -16.95
C THR A 225 -3.87 17.66 -16.11
N CYS A 226 -2.65 17.87 -15.58
CA CYS A 226 -2.02 16.94 -14.63
C CYS A 226 -1.93 17.62 -13.26
N PRO A 227 -2.68 17.17 -12.24
CA PRO A 227 -2.63 17.78 -10.90
C PRO A 227 -1.22 17.81 -10.30
N SER A 228 -0.38 16.82 -10.62
CA SER A 228 1.01 16.73 -10.15
C SER A 228 2.01 17.44 -11.05
N GLY A 229 1.60 17.97 -12.21
CA GLY A 229 2.47 18.72 -13.13
C GLY A 229 3.58 17.91 -13.84
N VAL A 230 3.58 16.57 -13.73
CA VAL A 230 4.66 15.71 -14.27
C VAL A 230 4.40 15.19 -15.69
N CYS A 231 3.14 15.20 -16.15
CA CYS A 231 2.76 14.76 -17.49
C CYS A 231 2.82 15.94 -18.48
N PRO A 232 3.13 15.70 -19.77
CA PRO A 232 3.15 16.72 -20.81
C PRO A 232 1.72 17.11 -21.25
N LEU A 233 0.85 17.38 -20.29
CA LEU A 233 -0.51 17.86 -20.48
C LEU A 233 -0.52 19.40 -20.43
N GLY A 234 -1.61 20.01 -20.90
CA GLY A 234 -1.72 21.46 -21.17
C GLY A 234 -0.88 22.34 -20.25
N LYS A 235 0.10 23.02 -20.84
CA LYS A 235 0.68 24.23 -20.27
C LYS A 235 -0.36 25.34 -20.31
#